data_AF-A0A1H8Z8T4-F1
#
_entry.id   AF-A0A1H8Z8T4-F1
#
_cell.length_a   1.000
_cell.length_b   1.000
_cell.length_c   1.000
_cell.angle_alpha   90.00
_cell.angle_beta   90.00
_cell.angle_gamma   90.00
#
_symmetry.space_group_name_H-M   'P 1'
#
loop_
_entity.id
_entity.type
_entity.pdbx_description
1 polymer ?
#
loop_
_entity_poly.entity_id
_entity_poly.type
_entity_poly.pdbx_seq_one_letter_code
_entity_poly.pdbx_strand_id
1 'polypeptide(L)'
;MIFSEKLQILRKNKGLTQEELAEKLDVSRQAVAKWESGQVYPDIFNLIQISNMMNVSVDYLVKDQDCAVNISPQQRTDIDELIEFRLEANVNTYAAYMNEVEATRPASHDFRYESSDYMYHDTYVGGEEFAGEEAVWKKDVTVYAMNYMGRVLDDRFSGDFLKEALRAADKRMPYRGPEIYQSGEYTYRCNVTGDFTWFQGYEEIYWNEILVYECVFHGGLVR
;
A
#
# COMPACT_ATOMS: atom_id res chain seq x y z
N MET A 1 1.24 -12.56 -19.56
CA MET A 1 0.09 -12.27 -20.44
C MET A 1 0.15 -10.81 -20.85
N ILE A 2 0.07 -10.57 -22.16
CA ILE A 2 0.04 -9.22 -22.76
C ILE A 2 -1.40 -8.70 -22.87
N PHE A 3 -1.56 -7.39 -23.08
CA PHE A 3 -2.88 -6.72 -23.14
C PHE A 3 -3.89 -7.43 -24.06
N SER A 4 -3.46 -7.83 -25.27
CA SER A 4 -4.33 -8.45 -26.27
C SER A 4 -4.95 -9.77 -25.78
N GLU A 5 -4.17 -10.59 -25.07
CA GLU A 5 -4.62 -11.84 -24.45
C GLU A 5 -5.59 -11.58 -23.30
N LYS A 6 -5.30 -10.58 -22.46
CA LYS A 6 -6.16 -10.20 -21.33
C LYS A 6 -7.53 -9.72 -21.81
N LEU A 7 -7.56 -8.88 -22.84
CA LEU A 7 -8.81 -8.40 -23.42
C LEU A 7 -9.67 -9.56 -23.96
N GLN A 8 -9.05 -10.50 -24.68
CA GLN A 8 -9.74 -11.69 -25.19
C GLN A 8 -10.35 -12.53 -24.05
N ILE A 9 -9.59 -12.76 -22.98
CA ILE A 9 -10.04 -13.55 -21.84
C ILE A 9 -11.21 -12.85 -21.13
N LEU A 10 -11.08 -11.56 -20.82
CA LEU A 10 -12.12 -10.79 -20.13
C LEU A 10 -13.41 -10.75 -20.95
N ARG A 11 -13.31 -10.51 -22.26
CA ARG A 11 -14.46 -10.53 -23.17
C ARG A 11 -15.16 -11.89 -23.15
N LYS A 12 -14.41 -12.98 -23.31
CA LYS A 12 -14.96 -14.35 -23.31
C LYS A 12 -15.61 -14.71 -21.98
N ASN A 13 -15.03 -14.29 -20.85
CA ASN A 13 -15.58 -14.52 -19.51
C ASN A 13 -16.91 -13.79 -19.29
N LYS A 14 -17.13 -12.65 -19.96
CA LYS A 14 -18.41 -11.93 -19.98
C LYS A 14 -19.40 -12.50 -21.00
N GLY A 15 -19.03 -13.55 -21.75
CA GLY A 15 -19.87 -14.16 -22.78
C GLY A 15 -20.07 -13.28 -24.02
N LEU A 16 -19.23 -12.27 -24.22
CA LEU A 16 -19.39 -11.30 -25.31
C LEU A 16 -18.66 -11.76 -26.59
N THR A 17 -19.26 -11.49 -27.74
CA THR A 17 -18.60 -11.51 -29.04
C THR A 17 -17.78 -10.23 -29.27
N GLN A 18 -16.88 -10.24 -30.25
CA GLN A 18 -16.14 -9.02 -30.63
C GLN A 18 -17.07 -7.91 -31.12
N GLU A 19 -18.19 -8.27 -31.75
CA GLU A 19 -19.20 -7.31 -32.22
C GLU A 19 -19.89 -6.64 -31.03
N GLU A 20 -20.37 -7.42 -30.07
CA GLU A 20 -21.05 -6.89 -28.87
C GLU A 20 -20.10 -6.06 -28.00
N LEU A 21 -18.81 -6.42 -27.95
CA LEU A 21 -17.80 -5.59 -27.28
C LEU A 21 -17.62 -4.25 -27.99
N ALA A 22 -17.57 -4.27 -29.32
CA ALA A 22 -17.41 -3.08 -30.14
C ALA A 22 -18.62 -2.14 -30.01
N GLU A 23 -19.85 -2.69 -30.07
CA GLU A 23 -21.09 -1.94 -29.86
C GLU A 23 -21.13 -1.26 -28.48
N LYS A 24 -20.71 -1.97 -27.42
CA LYS A 24 -20.69 -1.42 -26.06
C LYS A 24 -19.67 -0.31 -25.85
N LEU A 25 -18.59 -0.31 -26.62
CA LEU A 25 -17.51 0.68 -26.55
C LEU A 25 -17.67 1.80 -27.58
N ASP A 26 -18.72 1.77 -28.40
CA ASP A 26 -18.94 2.69 -29.52
C ASP A 26 -17.74 2.75 -30.49
N VAL A 27 -17.19 1.57 -30.82
CA VAL A 27 -16.08 1.42 -31.77
C VAL A 27 -16.41 0.39 -32.85
N SER A 28 -15.59 0.33 -33.91
CA SER A 28 -15.77 -0.71 -34.93
C SER A 28 -15.31 -2.08 -34.42
N ARG A 29 -15.98 -3.15 -34.86
CA ARG A 29 -15.55 -4.55 -34.64
C ARG A 29 -14.10 -4.78 -35.08
N GLN A 30 -13.66 -4.10 -36.13
CA GLN A 30 -12.27 -4.15 -36.61
C GLN A 30 -11.27 -3.58 -35.59
N ALA A 31 -11.64 -2.53 -34.85
CA ALA A 31 -10.80 -1.97 -33.79
C ALA A 31 -10.57 -3.01 -32.68
N VAL A 32 -11.64 -3.63 -32.19
CA VAL A 32 -11.56 -4.72 -31.20
C VAL A 32 -10.71 -5.88 -31.71
N ALA A 33 -10.87 -6.29 -32.98
CA ALA A 33 -10.06 -7.35 -33.57
C ALA A 33 -8.56 -6.99 -33.63
N LYS A 34 -8.21 -5.73 -33.91
CA LYS A 34 -6.82 -5.25 -33.90
C LYS A 34 -6.23 -5.22 -32.48
N TRP A 35 -7.04 -4.83 -31.49
CA TRP A 35 -6.65 -4.86 -30.08
C TRP A 35 -6.39 -6.29 -29.60
N GLU A 36 -7.32 -7.20 -29.90
CA GLU A 36 -7.21 -8.61 -29.51
C GLU A 36 -6.12 -9.37 -30.26
N SER A 37 -5.68 -8.90 -31.44
CA SER A 37 -4.54 -9.47 -32.17
C SER A 37 -3.20 -8.82 -31.80
N GLY A 38 -3.20 -7.82 -30.92
CA GLY A 38 -1.98 -7.11 -30.50
C GLY A 38 -1.36 -6.22 -31.56
N GLN A 39 -2.10 -5.91 -32.63
CA GLN A 39 -1.60 -5.03 -33.71
C GLN A 39 -1.53 -3.57 -33.28
N VAL A 40 -2.48 -3.13 -32.45
CA VAL A 40 -2.63 -1.74 -31.99
C VAL A 40 -3.22 -1.75 -30.58
N TYR A 41 -2.88 -0.75 -29.77
CA TYR A 41 -3.50 -0.53 -28.46
C TYR A 41 -4.73 0.39 -28.55
N PRO A 42 -5.74 0.23 -27.68
CA PRO A 42 -6.78 1.24 -27.51
C PRO A 42 -6.17 2.55 -26.99
N ASP A 43 -6.80 3.68 -27.32
CA ASP A 43 -6.49 4.94 -26.66
C ASP A 43 -6.90 4.92 -25.17
N ILE A 44 -6.49 5.96 -24.44
CA ILE A 44 -6.73 6.06 -23.01
C ILE A 44 -8.23 6.06 -22.66
N PHE A 45 -9.08 6.64 -23.51
CA PHE A 45 -10.52 6.70 -23.27
C PHE A 45 -11.12 5.29 -23.36
N ASN A 46 -10.79 4.56 -24.42
CA ASN A 46 -11.23 3.18 -24.62
C ASN A 46 -10.66 2.25 -23.53
N LEU A 47 -9.43 2.45 -23.08
CA LEU A 47 -8.85 1.72 -21.95
C LEU A 47 -9.66 1.88 -20.66
N ILE A 48 -10.07 3.11 -20.34
CA ILE A 48 -10.90 3.41 -19.16
C ILE A 48 -12.28 2.76 -19.31
N GLN A 49 -12.90 2.84 -20.49
CA GLN A 49 -14.20 2.20 -20.76
C GLN A 49 -14.12 0.68 -20.60
N ILE A 50 -13.07 0.05 -21.15
CA ILE A 50 -12.82 -1.39 -21.01
C ILE A 50 -12.63 -1.74 -19.52
N SER A 51 -11.81 -0.97 -18.80
CA SER A 51 -11.54 -1.15 -17.37
C SER A 51 -12.84 -1.14 -16.56
N ASN A 52 -13.69 -0.13 -16.75
CA ASN A 52 -14.97 0.00 -16.06
C ASN A 52 -15.94 -1.16 -16.40
N MET A 53 -16.06 -1.50 -17.68
CA MET A 53 -16.99 -2.54 -18.13
C MET A 53 -16.55 -3.95 -17.70
N MET A 54 -15.24 -4.21 -17.66
CA MET A 54 -14.67 -5.48 -17.22
C MET A 54 -14.50 -5.55 -15.70
N ASN A 55 -14.70 -4.43 -14.99
CA ASN A 55 -14.51 -4.29 -13.55
C ASN A 55 -13.08 -4.67 -13.09
N VAL A 56 -12.09 -4.16 -13.81
CA VAL A 56 -10.65 -4.33 -13.53
C VAL A 56 -9.97 -2.96 -13.61
N SER A 57 -8.81 -2.77 -13.00
CA SER A 57 -8.05 -1.52 -13.16
C SER A 57 -7.42 -1.42 -14.56
N VAL A 58 -7.16 -0.19 -15.03
CA VAL A 58 -6.37 0.05 -16.25
C VAL A 58 -4.97 -0.58 -16.11
N ASP A 59 -4.38 -0.52 -14.93
CA ASP A 59 -3.12 -1.18 -14.59
C ASP A 59 -3.14 -2.67 -14.90
N TYR A 60 -4.21 -3.38 -14.52
CA TYR A 60 -4.37 -4.80 -14.83
C TYR A 60 -4.39 -5.06 -16.33
N LEU A 61 -5.00 -4.16 -17.12
CA LEU A 61 -5.05 -4.31 -18.58
C LEU A 61 -3.67 -4.12 -19.22
N VAL A 62 -2.91 -3.13 -18.77
CA VAL A 62 -1.71 -2.66 -19.48
C VAL A 62 -0.41 -3.29 -18.98
N LYS A 63 -0.27 -3.60 -17.69
CA LYS A 63 0.98 -4.16 -17.13
C LYS A 63 1.13 -5.63 -17.51
N ASP A 64 2.26 -6.05 -18.06
CA ASP A 64 2.53 -7.47 -18.29
C ASP A 64 2.61 -8.21 -16.93
N GLN A 65 2.12 -9.45 -16.88
CA GLN A 65 2.08 -10.26 -15.65
C GLN A 65 3.45 -10.72 -15.13
N ASP A 66 4.50 -9.90 -15.25
CA ASP A 66 5.73 -10.05 -14.45
C ASP A 66 5.61 -9.35 -13.08
N CYS A 67 4.42 -8.88 -12.71
CA CYS A 67 4.09 -8.42 -11.36
C CYS A 67 2.83 -9.06 -10.76
N ALA A 68 2.43 -10.26 -11.22
CA ALA A 68 1.35 -11.01 -10.57
C ALA A 68 1.93 -11.95 -9.52
N VAL A 69 2.01 -11.50 -8.27
CA VAL A 69 2.17 -12.41 -7.13
C VAL A 69 0.91 -13.28 -7.10
N ASN A 70 1.03 -14.56 -7.49
CA ASN A 70 -0.03 -15.54 -7.27
C ASN A 70 -0.25 -15.68 -5.76
N ILE A 71 -1.25 -15.01 -5.19
CA ILE A 71 -1.63 -15.20 -3.80
C ILE A 71 -2.62 -16.37 -3.77
N SER A 72 -2.13 -17.57 -3.46
CA SER A 72 -2.98 -18.71 -3.14
C SER A 72 -3.91 -18.38 -1.95
N PRO A 73 -5.07 -19.05 -1.77
CA PRO A 73 -5.97 -18.79 -0.64
C PRO A 73 -5.26 -18.88 0.73
N GLN A 74 -4.31 -19.80 0.87
CA GLN A 74 -3.46 -19.96 2.05
C GLN A 74 -2.57 -18.71 2.28
N GLN A 75 -1.89 -18.23 1.23
CA GLN A 75 -1.08 -17.01 1.31
C GLN A 75 -1.92 -15.76 1.60
N ARG A 76 -3.20 -15.74 1.20
CA ARG A 76 -4.10 -14.64 1.53
C ARG A 76 -4.41 -14.61 3.03
N THR A 77 -4.65 -15.78 3.64
CA THR A 77 -4.85 -15.91 5.08
C THR A 77 -3.60 -15.51 5.86
N ASP A 78 -2.40 -15.93 5.42
CA ASP A 78 -1.14 -15.55 6.07
C ASP A 78 -0.88 -14.03 6.03
N ILE A 79 -1.22 -13.37 4.91
CA ILE A 79 -1.10 -11.91 4.79
C ILE A 79 -2.10 -11.18 5.70
N ASP A 80 -3.35 -11.65 5.75
CA ASP A 80 -4.37 -11.04 6.61
C ASP A 80 -3.99 -11.14 8.09
N GLU A 81 -3.47 -12.29 8.54
CA GLU A 81 -2.95 -12.47 9.91
C GLU A 81 -1.77 -11.53 10.21
N LEU A 82 -0.85 -11.39 9.26
CA LEU A 82 0.30 -10.50 9.40
C LEU A 82 -0.12 -9.03 9.48
N ILE A 83 -1.10 -8.62 8.66
CA ILE A 83 -1.69 -7.27 8.72
C ILE A 83 -2.32 -7.03 10.09
N GLU A 84 -3.10 -7.99 10.60
CA GLU A 84 -3.72 -7.90 11.92
C GLU A 84 -2.67 -7.73 13.02
N PHE A 85 -1.63 -8.56 13.01
CA PHE A 85 -0.54 -8.46 13.99
C PHE A 85 0.20 -7.12 13.90
N ARG A 86 0.51 -6.63 12.70
CA ARG A 86 1.22 -5.35 12.53
C ARG A 86 0.38 -4.17 13.02
N LEU A 87 -0.94 -4.19 12.78
CA LEU A 87 -1.88 -3.20 13.32
C LEU A 87 -1.98 -3.28 14.86
N GLU A 88 -1.99 -4.48 15.42
CA GLU A 88 -1.95 -4.71 16.86
C GLU A 88 -0.65 -4.17 17.47
N ALA A 89 0.49 -4.46 16.87
CA ALA A 89 1.79 -3.96 17.32
C ALA A 89 1.86 -2.43 17.29
N ASN A 90 1.34 -1.79 16.24
CA ASN A 90 1.29 -0.34 16.10
C ASN A 90 0.56 0.32 17.30
N VAL A 91 -0.61 -0.20 17.70
CA VAL A 91 -1.36 0.32 18.86
C VAL A 91 -0.81 -0.14 20.21
N ASN A 92 0.28 -0.92 20.23
CA ASN A 92 0.98 -1.36 21.43
C ASN A 92 2.42 -0.83 21.52
N THR A 93 2.90 -0.02 20.58
CA THR A 93 4.32 0.42 20.55
C THR A 93 4.43 1.95 20.51
N TYR A 94 5.24 2.50 19.61
CA TYR A 94 5.53 3.94 19.50
C TYR A 94 4.25 4.78 19.48
N ALA A 95 3.27 4.39 18.67
CA ALA A 95 2.03 5.15 18.54
C ALA A 95 1.20 5.16 19.83
N ALA A 96 1.43 4.25 20.78
CA ALA A 96 0.70 4.17 22.03
C ALA A 96 1.51 4.54 23.29
N TYR A 97 2.75 5.02 23.12
CA TYR A 97 3.67 5.28 24.24
C TYR A 97 3.95 4.03 25.10
N MET A 98 3.99 2.86 24.47
CA MET A 98 4.16 1.57 25.16
C MET A 98 5.31 0.78 24.57
N ASN A 99 5.80 -0.19 25.35
CA ASN A 99 6.76 -1.21 24.90
C ASN A 99 8.07 -0.68 24.28
N GLU A 100 8.55 0.47 24.77
CA GLU A 100 9.92 0.92 24.53
C GLU A 100 10.91 -0.02 25.23
N VAL A 101 12.02 -0.36 24.57
CA VAL A 101 13.06 -1.27 25.05
C VAL A 101 14.43 -0.60 24.98
N GLU A 102 15.45 -1.29 25.50
CA GLU A 102 16.83 -0.79 25.43
C GLU A 102 17.28 -0.59 23.97
N ALA A 103 18.00 0.49 23.73
CA ALA A 103 18.48 0.86 22.41
C ALA A 103 19.38 -0.23 21.81
N THR A 104 19.09 -0.64 20.57
CA THR A 104 19.89 -1.67 19.87
C THR A 104 21.04 -1.08 19.06
N ARG A 105 20.99 0.23 18.79
CA ARG A 105 22.01 1.00 18.06
C ARG A 105 22.38 2.25 18.86
N PRO A 106 23.53 2.88 18.58
CA PRO A 106 23.87 4.15 19.21
C PRO A 106 22.78 5.20 18.97
N ALA A 107 22.22 5.73 20.06
CA ALA A 107 21.17 6.76 20.05
C ALA A 107 19.91 6.38 19.25
N SER A 108 19.56 5.09 19.17
CA SER A 108 18.26 4.68 18.67
C SER A 108 17.20 4.64 19.76
N HIS A 109 15.96 4.79 19.33
CA HIS A 109 14.76 4.46 20.09
C HIS A 109 14.20 3.17 19.53
N ASP A 110 13.93 2.21 20.41
CA ASP A 110 13.56 0.86 20.02
C ASP A 110 12.27 0.44 20.74
N PHE A 111 11.37 -0.18 20.00
CA PHE A 111 10.09 -0.67 20.51
C PHE A 111 9.91 -2.13 20.09
N ARG A 112 9.45 -2.97 21.01
CA ARG A 112 9.27 -4.40 20.76
C ARG A 112 7.93 -4.89 21.24
N TYR A 113 7.21 -5.64 20.41
CA TYR A 113 5.94 -6.24 20.78
C TYR A 113 5.86 -7.69 20.33
N GLU A 114 5.29 -8.56 21.16
CA GLU A 114 5.15 -9.98 20.89
C GLU A 114 3.72 -10.44 21.17
N SER A 115 3.14 -11.19 20.23
CA SER A 115 1.81 -11.78 20.37
C SER A 115 1.76 -13.08 19.55
N SER A 116 1.30 -14.16 20.19
CA SER A 116 1.24 -15.50 19.58
C SER A 116 2.60 -15.96 19.01
N ASP A 117 2.66 -16.25 17.70
CA ASP A 117 3.87 -16.69 17.00
C ASP A 117 4.67 -15.51 16.39
N TYR A 118 4.24 -14.27 16.62
CA TYR A 118 4.81 -13.09 15.98
C TYR A 118 5.59 -12.19 16.95
N MET A 119 6.66 -11.60 16.44
CA MET A 119 7.43 -10.54 17.08
C MET A 119 7.54 -9.35 16.14
N TYR A 120 7.30 -8.15 16.65
CA TYR A 120 7.49 -6.86 16.01
C TYR A 120 8.66 -6.14 16.67
N HIS A 121 9.48 -5.48 15.84
CA HIS A 121 10.51 -4.56 16.32
C HIS A 121 10.53 -3.31 15.45
N ASP A 122 10.47 -2.15 16.07
CA ASP A 122 10.63 -0.84 15.43
C ASP A 122 11.83 -0.14 16.04
N THR A 123 12.69 0.37 15.18
CA THR A 123 13.90 1.08 15.61
C THR A 123 14.15 2.29 14.73
N TYR A 124 14.29 3.46 15.34
CA TYR A 124 14.66 4.68 14.63
C TYR A 124 15.78 5.44 15.34
N VAL A 125 16.46 6.28 14.56
CA VAL A 125 17.45 7.25 15.03
C VAL A 125 17.02 8.64 14.60
N GLY A 126 17.45 9.66 15.36
CA GLY A 126 17.13 11.06 15.09
C GLY A 126 15.95 11.57 15.92
N GLY A 127 15.46 12.74 15.55
CA GLY A 127 14.41 13.45 16.27
C GLY A 127 13.50 14.18 15.28
N GLU A 128 13.76 15.46 15.05
CA GLU A 128 13.05 16.24 14.02
C GLU A 128 13.34 15.71 12.62
N GLU A 129 14.56 15.28 12.34
CA GLU A 129 14.93 14.50 11.16
C GLU A 129 15.30 13.09 11.62
N PHE A 130 14.68 12.07 11.01
CA PHE A 130 14.79 10.70 11.51
C PHE A 130 14.74 9.67 10.40
N ALA A 131 15.28 8.48 10.70
CA ALA A 131 15.19 7.31 9.85
C ALA A 131 15.01 6.06 10.72
N GLY A 132 14.18 5.13 10.28
CA GLY A 132 13.88 3.92 11.03
C GLY A 132 13.40 2.76 10.18
N GLU A 133 13.25 1.63 10.85
CA GLU A 133 12.81 0.36 10.27
C GLU A 133 11.85 -0.34 11.22
N GLU A 134 10.71 -0.79 10.70
CA GLU A 134 9.85 -1.79 11.30
C GLU A 134 10.16 -3.16 10.69
N ALA A 135 10.28 -4.19 11.52
CA ALA A 135 10.44 -5.57 11.07
C ALA A 135 9.54 -6.51 11.87
N VAL A 136 9.05 -7.56 11.20
CA VAL A 136 8.20 -8.59 11.81
C VAL A 136 8.76 -9.98 11.53
N TRP A 137 8.76 -10.81 12.56
CA TRP A 137 9.13 -12.22 12.51
C TRP A 137 7.95 -13.09 12.90
N LYS A 138 7.76 -14.23 12.20
CA LYS A 138 6.85 -15.31 12.57
C LYS A 138 7.69 -16.55 12.86
N LYS A 139 7.67 -17.07 14.09
CA LYS A 139 8.52 -18.22 14.52
C LYS A 139 9.99 -18.03 14.13
N ASP A 140 10.56 -16.89 14.50
CA ASP A 140 11.95 -16.49 14.23
C ASP A 140 12.33 -16.32 12.76
N VAL A 141 11.39 -16.45 11.82
CA VAL A 141 11.60 -16.16 10.40
C VAL A 141 11.10 -14.76 10.09
N THR A 142 11.96 -13.90 9.50
CA THR A 142 11.56 -12.57 9.06
C THR A 142 10.51 -12.69 7.94
N VAL A 143 9.35 -12.05 8.12
CA VAL A 143 8.24 -12.11 7.15
C VAL A 143 7.89 -10.76 6.55
N TYR A 144 8.31 -9.65 7.18
CA TYR A 144 8.00 -8.30 6.73
C TYR A 144 9.06 -7.30 7.22
N ALA A 145 9.30 -6.28 6.40
CA ALA A 145 10.09 -5.12 6.78
C ALA A 145 9.56 -3.87 6.08
N MET A 146 9.66 -2.72 6.76
CA MET A 146 9.36 -1.40 6.22
C MET A 146 10.40 -0.40 6.73
N ASN A 147 11.05 0.30 5.81
CA ASN A 147 11.95 1.40 6.13
C ASN A 147 11.21 2.73 5.96
N TYR A 148 11.59 3.72 6.74
CA TYR A 148 11.02 5.06 6.68
C TYR A 148 12.05 6.15 7.01
N MET A 149 11.88 7.32 6.41
CA MET A 149 12.70 8.49 6.65
C MET A 149 11.80 9.72 6.59
N GLY A 150 11.84 10.55 7.62
CA GLY A 150 10.95 11.69 7.73
C GLY A 150 11.61 12.89 8.37
N ARG A 151 10.91 14.01 8.29
CA ARG A 151 11.33 15.27 8.88
C ARG A 151 10.17 16.15 9.30
N VAL A 152 10.38 16.87 10.39
CA VAL A 152 9.57 18.01 10.83
C VAL A 152 10.01 19.23 10.02
N LEU A 153 9.03 19.94 9.46
CA LEU A 153 9.25 21.10 8.60
C LEU A 153 8.91 22.42 9.31
N ASP A 154 8.20 22.33 10.44
CA ASP A 154 7.68 23.50 11.14
C ASP A 154 7.39 23.18 12.62
N ASP A 155 7.67 24.14 13.52
CA ASP A 155 7.48 24.03 14.97
C ASP A 155 6.03 23.75 15.41
N ARG A 156 5.06 23.97 14.51
CA ARG A 156 3.65 23.63 14.74
C ARG A 156 3.38 22.13 14.62
N PHE A 157 4.36 21.31 14.25
CA PHE A 157 4.18 19.86 14.23
C PHE A 157 3.79 19.33 15.62
N SER A 158 2.83 18.39 15.64
CA SER A 158 2.40 17.70 16.86
C SER A 158 2.69 16.21 16.75
N GLY A 159 3.65 15.75 17.57
CA GLY A 159 3.95 14.32 17.70
C GLY A 159 2.80 13.51 18.30
N ASP A 160 1.91 14.15 19.07
CA ASP A 160 0.69 13.51 19.57
C ASP A 160 -0.31 13.27 18.45
N PHE A 161 -0.52 14.26 17.58
CA PHE A 161 -1.39 14.13 16.41
C PHE A 161 -0.89 13.06 15.43
N LEU A 162 0.43 12.99 15.19
CA LEU A 162 1.01 11.90 14.40
C LEU A 162 0.63 10.54 15.02
N LYS A 163 0.84 10.35 16.32
CA LYS A 163 0.51 9.09 17.00
C LYS A 163 -0.99 8.77 16.96
N GLU A 164 -1.87 9.77 17.06
CA GLU A 164 -3.31 9.60 16.85
C GLU A 164 -3.62 9.03 15.46
N ALA A 165 -3.06 9.64 14.42
CA ALA A 165 -3.26 9.19 13.04
C ALA A 165 -2.69 7.79 12.80
N LEU A 166 -1.50 7.50 13.34
CA LEU A 166 -0.89 6.16 13.25
C LEU A 166 -1.80 5.10 13.87
N ARG A 167 -2.36 5.35 15.07
CA ARG A 167 -3.30 4.42 15.73
C ARG A 167 -4.61 4.21 14.97
N ALA A 168 -4.95 5.10 14.03
CA ALA A 168 -6.15 5.00 13.21
C ALA A 168 -5.97 4.15 11.93
N ALA A 169 -4.80 3.54 11.72
CA ALA A 169 -4.57 2.59 10.63
C ALA A 169 -5.58 1.42 10.68
N ASP A 170 -5.95 0.90 9.50
CA ASP A 170 -6.91 -0.21 9.38
C ASP A 170 -6.47 -1.22 8.31
N LYS A 171 -7.27 -2.27 8.09
CA LYS A 171 -6.93 -3.33 7.11
C LYS A 171 -6.87 -2.84 5.65
N ARG A 172 -7.49 -1.70 5.32
CA ARG A 172 -7.43 -1.11 3.98
C ARG A 172 -6.17 -0.27 3.81
N MET A 173 -5.73 0.37 4.89
CA MET A 173 -4.49 1.14 4.97
C MET A 173 -3.59 0.62 6.11
N PRO A 174 -3.04 -0.60 6.01
CA PRO A 174 -2.30 -1.26 7.09
C PRO A 174 -0.85 -0.78 7.26
N TYR A 175 -0.52 0.36 6.65
CA TYR A 175 0.81 0.96 6.63
C TYR A 175 0.93 1.94 7.80
N ARG A 176 1.33 3.19 7.59
CA ARG A 176 1.50 4.15 8.67
C ARG A 176 0.18 4.53 9.38
N GLY A 177 -0.82 5.00 8.63
CA GLY A 177 -2.11 5.49 9.10
C GLY A 177 -3.17 5.42 7.99
N PRO A 178 -4.42 5.88 8.22
CA PRO A 178 -5.47 5.88 7.21
C PRO A 178 -5.14 6.83 6.06
N GLU A 179 -5.84 6.76 4.92
CA GLU A 179 -5.58 7.65 3.78
C GLU A 179 -5.67 9.13 4.17
N ILE A 180 -6.64 9.47 5.03
CA ILE A 180 -6.84 10.80 5.60
C ILE A 180 -7.27 10.66 7.06
N TYR A 181 -6.71 11.48 7.95
CA TYR A 181 -7.18 11.66 9.33
C TYR A 181 -7.17 13.14 9.70
N GLN A 182 -8.19 13.61 10.41
CA GLN A 182 -8.30 15.03 10.77
C GLN A 182 -8.74 15.18 12.23
N SER A 183 -8.06 16.07 12.96
CA SER A 183 -8.37 16.42 14.34
C SER A 183 -7.98 17.88 14.59
N GLY A 184 -8.98 18.71 14.91
CA GLY A 184 -8.78 20.16 15.03
C GLY A 184 -8.24 20.78 13.74
N GLU A 185 -7.16 21.56 13.88
CA GLU A 185 -6.46 22.24 12.79
C GLU A 185 -5.53 21.31 11.99
N TYR A 186 -5.34 20.06 12.45
CA TYR A 186 -4.39 19.14 11.81
C TYR A 186 -5.07 18.21 10.82
N THR A 187 -4.42 18.02 9.67
CA THR A 187 -4.79 17.04 8.65
C THR A 187 -3.60 16.14 8.34
N TYR A 188 -3.77 14.85 8.52
CA TYR A 188 -2.86 13.79 8.12
C TYR A 188 -3.27 13.23 6.77
N ARG A 189 -2.29 12.91 5.91
CA ARG A 189 -2.50 12.23 4.63
C ARG A 189 -1.46 11.14 4.44
N CYS A 190 -1.91 9.98 3.94
CA CYS A 190 -1.04 8.85 3.64
C CYS A 190 -1.39 8.30 2.26
N ASN A 191 -0.43 8.37 1.34
CA ASN A 191 -0.56 7.82 0.00
C ASN A 191 0.37 6.62 -0.15
N VAL A 192 -0.12 5.54 -0.76
CA VAL A 192 0.66 4.32 -0.98
C VAL A 192 0.50 3.84 -2.42
N THR A 193 1.62 3.48 -3.04
CA THR A 193 1.68 2.80 -4.34
C THR A 193 2.20 1.39 -4.13
N GLY A 194 1.48 0.40 -4.66
CA GLY A 194 1.78 -1.01 -4.47
C GLY A 194 0.72 -1.69 -3.62
N ASP A 195 1.08 -2.85 -3.07
CA ASP A 195 0.25 -3.60 -2.11
C ASP A 195 1.11 -4.00 -0.90
N PHE A 196 0.49 -4.62 0.11
CA PHE A 196 1.19 -5.00 1.34
C PHE A 196 2.40 -5.93 1.11
N THR A 197 2.48 -6.59 -0.06
CA THR A 197 3.62 -7.44 -0.40
C THR A 197 4.82 -6.67 -0.94
N TRP A 198 4.59 -5.49 -1.53
CA TRP A 198 5.61 -4.59 -2.03
C TRP A 198 5.03 -3.19 -2.25
N PHE A 199 5.46 -2.22 -1.46
CA PHE A 199 4.91 -0.86 -1.50
C PHE A 199 5.95 0.22 -1.25
N GLN A 200 5.58 1.42 -1.69
CA GLN A 200 6.19 2.69 -1.32
C GLN A 200 5.08 3.67 -0.97
N GLY A 201 5.32 4.53 0.00
CA GLY A 201 4.34 5.50 0.46
C GLY A 201 4.94 6.80 0.93
N TYR A 202 4.06 7.76 1.10
CA TYR A 202 4.37 9.11 1.52
C TYR A 202 3.29 9.60 2.49
N GLU A 203 3.75 10.03 3.65
CA GLU A 203 2.96 10.48 4.80
C GLU A 203 3.21 11.98 4.99
N GLU A 204 2.15 12.75 5.17
CA GLU A 204 2.20 14.19 5.36
C GLU A 204 1.30 14.61 6.51
N ILE A 205 1.71 15.64 7.24
CA ILE A 205 0.84 16.34 8.17
C ILE A 205 0.83 17.82 7.84
N TYR A 206 -0.38 18.36 7.80
CA TYR A 206 -0.67 19.76 7.61
C TYR A 206 -1.25 20.34 8.90
N TRP A 207 -0.85 21.55 9.25
CA TRP A 207 -1.56 22.41 10.18
C TRP A 207 -2.24 23.51 9.38
N ASN A 208 -3.57 23.50 9.36
CA ASN A 208 -4.39 24.19 8.36
C ASN A 208 -3.93 23.82 6.94
N GLU A 209 -3.37 24.76 6.17
CA GLU A 209 -2.87 24.54 4.80
C GLU A 209 -1.35 24.43 4.73
N ILE A 210 -0.65 24.48 5.87
CA ILE A 210 0.81 24.51 5.92
C ILE A 210 1.31 23.09 6.20
N LEU A 211 2.13 22.55 5.31
CA LEU A 211 2.82 21.28 5.52
C LEU A 211 3.84 21.43 6.67
N VAL A 212 3.67 20.66 7.73
CA VAL A 212 4.50 20.73 8.95
C VAL A 212 5.36 19.49 9.17
N TYR A 213 5.07 18.39 8.47
CA TYR A 213 5.83 17.15 8.56
C TYR A 213 5.64 16.31 7.29
N GLU A 214 6.69 15.59 6.92
CA GLU A 214 6.65 14.61 5.84
C GLU A 214 7.49 13.37 6.16
N CYS A 215 7.10 12.22 5.62
CA CYS A 215 7.84 10.98 5.74
C CYS A 215 7.65 10.11 4.50
N VAL A 216 8.76 9.63 3.94
CA VAL A 216 8.78 8.60 2.90
C VAL A 216 8.98 7.25 3.53
N PHE A 217 8.30 6.24 3.03
CA PHE A 217 8.44 4.87 3.54
C PHE A 217 8.28 3.84 2.42
N HIS A 218 8.88 2.67 2.59
CA HIS A 218 8.75 1.57 1.65
C HIS A 218 8.99 0.24 2.34
N GLY A 219 8.34 -0.82 1.87
CA GLY A 219 8.39 -2.11 2.54
C GLY A 219 7.66 -3.21 1.78
N GLY A 220 7.53 -4.35 2.44
CA GLY A 220 6.84 -5.49 1.89
C GLY A 220 7.17 -6.78 2.62
N LEU A 221 6.80 -7.89 2.00
CA LEU A 221 7.14 -9.22 2.50
C LEU A 221 8.64 -9.49 2.34
N VAL A 222 9.21 -10.13 3.35
CA VAL A 222 10.59 -10.67 3.35
C VAL A 222 10.48 -12.20 3.29
N ARG A 223 11.35 -12.84 2.50
CA ARG A 223 11.35 -14.30 2.27
C ARG A 223 12.77 -14.85 2.22
#